data_AF-A0A939HW88-F1
#
_entry.id   AF-A0A939HW88-F1
#
_cell.length_a   1.000
_cell.length_b   1.000
_cell.length_c   1.000
_cell.angle_alpha   90.00
_cell.angle_beta   90.00
_cell.angle_gamma   90.00
#
_symmetry.space_group_name_H-M   'P 1'
#
loop_
_entity.id
_entity.type
_entity.pdbx_description
1 polymer ?
#
loop_
_entity_poly.entity_id
_entity_poly.type
_entity_poly.pdbx_seq_one_letter_code
_entity_poly.pdbx_strand_id
1 'polypeptide(L)'
;MANNQKIDKIKQTLERIAVAINSDSGLQDFDKIEIPFQLTQACMELWTDCFSIPMLQNLANDDPETLEAWAIGLNSTLQVQLGILNQWMPFLSTSLPPNLRQRAEKRTAELEQLAKEKFALLQAVPNLLERETELHKQGAELDALRAKVNELQTIEAEVSATDLPSLRAEVDRKERDLLPAKETIVQLQQQKADLETEIGFLHIQQQSLKREIESQEERKLRQELDVMSPISKLCDLTETAKAKLSNSLAEALKNIDCQRDEYNQQWQQLQEVINSYNRYQTETEAIREDLDLHYKIDVDLGRHLPINHSRIEMLRKTIQEQLDEFDRELQAAHTRHELSQQKQYITFRTQP
;
A
#
# COMPACT_ATOMS: atom_id res chain seq x y z
N MET A 1 88.31 -8.13 58.15
CA MET A 1 89.66 -8.27 58.76
C MET A 1 89.79 -9.54 59.61
N ALA A 2 88.77 -9.98 60.37
CA ALA A 2 88.84 -11.19 61.22
C ALA A 2 89.03 -12.52 60.46
N ASN A 3 88.33 -12.75 59.33
CA ASN A 3 88.49 -14.00 58.56
C ASN A 3 89.90 -14.17 57.96
N ASN A 4 90.56 -13.07 57.57
CA ASN A 4 91.93 -13.13 57.04
C ASN A 4 92.92 -13.59 58.12
N GLN A 5 92.77 -13.12 59.37
CA GLN A 5 93.60 -13.57 60.48
C GLN A 5 93.40 -15.07 60.79
N LYS A 6 92.16 -15.58 60.70
CA LYS A 6 91.86 -17.01 60.88
C LYS A 6 92.42 -17.88 59.75
N ILE A 7 92.31 -17.42 58.50
CA ILE A 7 92.90 -18.10 57.34
C ILE A 7 94.43 -18.13 57.44
N ASP A 8 95.06 -17.05 57.89
CA ASP A 8 96.51 -17.01 58.09
C ASP A 8 96.96 -17.90 59.26
N LYS A 9 96.16 -18.01 60.34
CA LYS A 9 96.36 -18.99 61.43
C LYS A 9 96.29 -20.44 60.91
N ILE A 10 95.36 -20.76 60.01
CA ILE A 10 95.26 -22.07 59.36
C ILE A 10 96.52 -22.36 58.54
N LYS A 11 96.98 -21.41 57.71
CA LYS A 11 98.21 -21.56 56.90
C LYS A 11 99.44 -21.78 57.78
N GLN A 12 99.62 -20.98 58.83
CA GLN A 12 100.73 -21.14 59.79
C GLN A 12 100.68 -22.51 60.49
N THR A 13 99.48 -23.00 60.81
CA THR A 13 99.32 -24.32 61.43
C THR A 13 99.67 -25.44 60.44
N LEU A 14 99.28 -25.32 59.17
CA LEU A 14 99.68 -26.26 58.11
C LEU A 14 101.20 -26.29 57.90
N GLU A 15 101.86 -25.13 57.90
CA GLU A 15 103.32 -25.04 57.82
C GLU A 15 103.99 -25.73 59.01
N ARG A 16 103.47 -25.54 60.23
CA ARG A 16 103.94 -26.24 61.44
C ARG A 16 103.77 -27.76 61.33
N ILE A 17 102.67 -28.25 60.76
CA ILE A 17 102.46 -29.68 60.50
C ILE A 17 103.48 -30.20 59.48
N ALA A 18 103.70 -29.47 58.38
CA ALA A 18 104.65 -29.87 57.35
C ALA A 18 106.09 -29.96 57.90
N VAL A 19 106.50 -29.02 58.75
CA VAL A 19 107.80 -29.05 59.43
C VAL A 19 107.87 -30.20 60.45
N ALA A 20 106.80 -30.44 61.21
CA ALA A 20 106.75 -31.51 62.21
C ALA A 20 106.84 -32.91 61.57
N ILE A 21 106.14 -33.15 60.46
CA ILE A 21 106.17 -34.42 59.72
C ILE A 21 107.58 -34.74 59.20
N ASN A 22 108.34 -33.72 58.80
CA ASN A 22 109.69 -33.87 58.25
C ASN A 22 110.81 -33.88 59.31
N SER A 23 110.48 -33.88 60.61
CA SER A 23 111.45 -33.94 61.70
C SER A 23 111.71 -35.37 62.18
N ASP A 24 112.89 -35.65 62.75
CA ASP A 24 113.34 -37.01 63.12
C ASP A 24 112.37 -37.77 64.07
N SER A 25 111.65 -37.05 64.95
CA SER A 25 110.64 -37.61 65.87
C SER A 25 109.19 -37.50 65.34
N GLY A 26 108.98 -36.84 64.20
CA GLY A 26 107.68 -36.68 63.57
C GLY A 26 106.62 -36.01 64.46
N LEU A 27 105.36 -36.43 64.26
CA LEU A 27 104.18 -36.05 65.09
C LEU A 27 104.03 -36.91 66.36
N GLN A 28 105.02 -37.75 66.68
CA GLN A 28 105.01 -38.58 67.89
C GLN A 28 105.53 -37.82 69.11
N ASP A 29 106.18 -36.68 68.88
CA ASP A 29 106.65 -35.76 69.90
C ASP A 29 105.47 -35.11 70.65
N PHE A 30 105.55 -35.08 71.98
CA PHE A 30 104.46 -34.63 72.86
C PHE A 30 104.05 -33.18 72.54
N ASP A 31 105.02 -32.31 72.25
CA ASP A 31 104.76 -30.90 71.94
C ASP A 31 104.17 -30.69 70.54
N LYS A 32 104.21 -31.71 69.67
CA LYS A 32 103.75 -31.64 68.27
C LYS A 32 102.46 -32.41 68.00
N ILE A 33 102.05 -33.30 68.92
CA ILE A 33 100.84 -34.13 68.76
C ILE A 33 99.54 -33.32 68.70
N GLU A 34 99.52 -32.12 69.27
CA GLU A 34 98.33 -31.25 69.30
C GLU A 34 98.12 -30.49 67.99
N ILE A 35 99.17 -30.31 67.18
CA ILE A 35 99.15 -29.42 66.00
C ILE A 35 98.04 -29.81 64.99
N PRO A 36 97.81 -31.10 64.65
CA PRO A 36 96.70 -31.49 63.79
C PRO A 36 95.31 -31.14 64.37
N PHE A 37 95.14 -31.21 65.69
CA PHE A 37 93.88 -30.86 66.35
C PHE A 37 93.65 -29.34 66.39
N GLN A 38 94.72 -28.55 66.54
CA GLN A 38 94.69 -27.09 66.42
C GLN A 38 94.23 -26.65 65.02
N LEU A 39 94.61 -27.40 63.97
CA LEU A 39 94.13 -27.15 62.61
C LEU A 39 92.61 -27.37 62.50
N THR A 40 92.09 -28.49 63.02
CA THR A 40 90.65 -28.76 63.02
C THR A 40 89.88 -27.68 63.78
N GLN A 41 90.38 -27.24 64.93
CA GLN A 41 89.78 -26.15 65.70
C GLN A 41 89.75 -24.84 64.90
N ALA A 42 90.87 -24.47 64.25
CA ALA A 42 90.92 -23.25 63.45
C ALA A 42 89.96 -23.29 62.24
N CYS A 43 89.78 -24.46 61.62
CA CYS A 43 88.80 -24.65 60.56
C CYS A 43 87.35 -24.52 61.07
N MET A 44 87.03 -25.09 62.24
CA MET A 44 85.70 -24.94 62.86
C MET A 44 85.42 -23.47 63.23
N GLU A 45 86.40 -22.76 63.78
CA GLU A 45 86.31 -21.33 64.09
C GLU A 45 86.09 -20.46 62.83
N LEU A 46 86.60 -20.90 61.67
CA LEU A 46 86.34 -20.24 60.39
C LEU A 46 84.92 -20.55 59.88
N TRP A 47 84.48 -21.81 60.00
CA TRP A 47 83.13 -22.21 59.59
C TRP A 47 82.04 -21.46 60.37
N THR A 48 82.21 -21.24 61.67
CA THR A 48 81.24 -20.47 62.47
C THR A 48 81.13 -19.01 62.04
N ASP A 49 82.20 -18.43 61.48
CA ASP A 49 82.18 -17.06 60.96
C ASP A 49 81.58 -17.01 59.55
N CYS A 50 81.90 -18.00 58.71
CA CYS A 50 81.36 -18.11 57.36
C CYS A 50 79.86 -18.46 57.37
N PHE A 51 79.39 -19.22 58.35
CA PHE A 51 78.01 -19.68 58.48
C PHE A 51 77.43 -19.22 59.83
N SER A 52 77.29 -17.91 59.98
CA SER A 52 76.69 -17.33 61.18
C SER A 52 75.22 -17.73 61.34
N ILE A 53 74.71 -17.77 62.58
CA ILE A 53 73.30 -18.08 62.86
C ILE A 53 72.32 -17.21 62.06
N PRO A 54 72.50 -15.88 61.96
CA PRO A 54 71.61 -15.04 61.15
C PRO A 54 71.64 -15.40 59.66
N MET A 55 72.80 -15.77 59.11
CA MET A 55 72.92 -16.21 57.72
C MET A 55 72.17 -17.51 57.48
N LEU A 56 72.30 -18.50 58.38
CA LEU A 56 71.57 -19.76 58.27
C LEU A 56 70.05 -19.56 58.41
N GLN A 57 69.60 -18.61 59.24
CA GLN A 57 68.19 -18.23 59.35
C GLN A 57 67.67 -17.57 58.07
N ASN A 58 68.47 -16.71 57.43
CA ASN A 58 68.08 -16.11 56.16
C ASN A 58 68.01 -17.18 55.06
N LEU A 59 68.99 -18.08 54.99
CA LEU A 59 68.94 -19.21 54.05
C LEU A 59 67.71 -20.11 54.27
N ALA A 60 67.27 -20.30 55.52
CA ALA A 60 66.05 -21.07 55.79
C ALA A 60 64.79 -20.46 55.14
N ASN A 61 64.76 -19.14 54.96
CA ASN A 61 63.62 -18.43 54.38
C ASN A 61 63.77 -18.23 52.87
N ASP A 62 64.98 -17.95 52.39
CA ASP A 62 65.23 -17.51 51.01
C ASP A 62 65.70 -18.64 50.09
N ASP A 63 66.42 -19.64 50.62
CA ASP A 63 67.00 -20.75 49.86
C ASP A 63 67.19 -22.02 50.74
N PRO A 64 66.09 -22.72 51.04
CA PRO A 64 66.10 -23.87 51.95
C PRO A 64 66.88 -25.06 51.39
N GLU A 65 66.99 -25.20 50.06
CA GLU A 65 67.75 -26.27 49.41
C GLU A 65 69.25 -26.14 49.70
N THR A 66 69.78 -24.92 49.67
CA THR A 66 71.18 -24.64 50.05
C THR A 66 71.44 -24.90 51.54
N LEU A 67 70.47 -24.59 52.42
CA LEU A 67 70.58 -24.90 53.85
C LEU A 67 70.57 -26.41 54.11
N GLU A 68 69.72 -27.16 53.40
CA GLU A 68 69.67 -28.62 53.47
C GLU A 68 70.99 -29.24 53.01
N ALA A 69 71.52 -28.80 51.86
CA ALA A 69 72.82 -29.26 51.35
C ALA A 69 73.95 -28.99 52.35
N TRP A 70 73.94 -27.82 53.02
CA TRP A 70 74.89 -27.50 54.08
C TRP A 70 74.77 -28.45 55.29
N ALA A 71 73.54 -28.72 55.75
CA ALA A 71 73.29 -29.62 56.87
C ALA A 71 73.73 -31.07 56.56
N ILE A 72 73.50 -31.54 55.33
CA ILE A 72 73.98 -32.83 54.83
C ILE A 72 75.52 -32.85 54.79
N GLY A 73 76.15 -31.80 54.27
CA GLY A 73 77.61 -31.64 54.22
C GLY A 73 78.27 -31.68 55.60
N LEU A 74 77.69 -30.98 56.58
CA LEU A 74 78.17 -30.99 57.97
C LEU A 74 78.02 -32.37 58.60
N ASN A 75 76.86 -33.03 58.43
CA ASN A 75 76.63 -34.35 59.00
C ASN A 75 77.53 -35.42 58.36
N SER A 76 77.73 -35.38 57.04
CA SER A 76 78.66 -36.29 56.36
C SER A 76 80.10 -36.11 56.85
N THR A 77 80.55 -34.88 57.09
CA THR A 77 81.86 -34.59 57.67
C THR A 77 82.01 -35.16 59.08
N LEU A 78 80.98 -35.04 59.93
CA LEU A 78 80.97 -35.64 61.27
C LEU A 78 81.02 -37.18 61.21
N GLN A 79 80.31 -37.81 60.27
CA GLN A 79 80.37 -39.27 60.09
C GLN A 79 81.76 -39.75 59.67
N VAL A 80 82.46 -39.00 58.82
CA VAL A 80 83.87 -39.30 58.46
C VAL A 80 84.77 -39.23 59.70
N GLN A 81 84.61 -38.20 60.54
CA GLN A 81 85.39 -38.04 61.78
C GLN A 81 85.09 -39.16 62.78
N LEU A 82 83.82 -39.55 62.94
CA LEU A 82 83.43 -40.70 63.76
C LEU A 82 84.00 -42.01 63.21
N GLY A 83 84.04 -42.18 61.88
CA GLY A 83 84.67 -43.34 61.24
C GLY A 83 86.15 -43.48 61.59
N ILE A 84 86.91 -42.37 61.56
CA ILE A 84 88.32 -42.35 61.98
C ILE A 84 88.46 -42.67 63.47
N LEU A 85 87.62 -42.07 64.31
CA LEU A 85 87.65 -42.33 65.76
C LEU A 85 87.37 -43.80 66.06
N ASN A 86 86.36 -44.39 65.42
CA ASN A 86 86.02 -45.81 65.56
C ASN A 86 87.13 -46.75 65.08
N GLN A 87 87.93 -46.36 64.09
CA GLN A 87 89.13 -47.11 63.69
C GLN A 87 90.23 -47.06 64.75
N TRP A 88 90.37 -45.93 65.46
CA TRP A 88 91.39 -45.76 66.50
C TRP A 88 90.97 -46.33 67.86
N MET A 89 89.67 -46.40 68.15
CA MET A 89 89.13 -46.85 69.44
C MET A 89 89.68 -48.22 69.90
N PRO A 90 89.79 -49.27 69.06
CA PRO A 90 90.35 -50.55 69.47
C PRO A 90 91.80 -50.46 70.00
N PHE A 91 92.62 -49.59 69.39
CA PHE A 91 94.01 -49.37 69.79
C PHE A 91 94.14 -48.52 71.06
N LEU A 92 93.25 -47.54 71.21
CA LEU A 92 93.15 -46.72 72.42
C LEU A 92 92.63 -47.53 73.62
N SER A 93 91.75 -48.50 73.36
CA SER A 93 91.13 -49.33 74.40
C SER A 93 92.09 -50.29 75.08
N THR A 94 93.15 -50.73 74.40
CA THR A 94 94.18 -51.60 74.99
C THR A 94 95.27 -50.83 75.75
N SER A 95 95.50 -49.56 75.40
CA SER A 95 96.66 -48.79 75.84
C SER A 95 96.35 -47.69 76.86
N LEU A 96 95.08 -47.30 77.04
CA LEU A 96 94.68 -46.23 77.96
C LEU A 96 94.36 -46.73 79.38
N PRO A 97 94.58 -45.90 80.42
CA PRO A 97 94.06 -46.12 81.77
C PRO A 97 92.54 -46.32 81.78
N PRO A 98 92.00 -47.17 82.68
CA PRO A 98 90.60 -47.60 82.64
C PRO A 98 89.59 -46.44 82.71
N ASN A 99 89.86 -45.41 83.51
CA ASN A 99 88.99 -44.22 83.62
C ASN A 99 88.92 -43.40 82.32
N LEU A 100 90.04 -43.28 81.60
CA LEU A 100 90.09 -42.52 80.34
C LEU A 100 89.42 -43.29 79.21
N ARG A 101 89.60 -44.62 79.20
CA ARG A 101 88.94 -45.53 78.26
C ARG A 101 87.42 -45.45 78.37
N GLN A 102 86.88 -45.64 79.58
CA GLN A 102 85.44 -45.58 79.81
C GLN A 102 84.86 -44.21 79.42
N ARG A 103 85.58 -43.13 79.69
CA ARG A 103 85.15 -41.78 79.30
C ARG A 103 85.19 -41.55 77.79
N ALA A 104 86.19 -42.09 77.09
CA ALA A 104 86.29 -42.03 75.64
C ALA A 104 85.18 -42.84 74.97
N GLU A 105 84.99 -44.10 75.37
CA GLU A 105 83.92 -44.97 74.87
C GLU A 105 82.54 -44.34 75.07
N LYS A 106 82.27 -43.80 76.27
CA LYS A 106 81.00 -43.12 76.56
C LYS A 106 80.78 -41.91 75.65
N ARG A 107 81.79 -41.06 75.48
CA ARG A 107 81.68 -39.86 74.63
C ARG A 107 81.53 -40.20 73.15
N THR A 108 82.23 -41.22 72.66
CA THR A 108 82.09 -41.69 71.29
C THR A 108 80.67 -42.22 71.04
N ALA A 109 80.11 -43.00 71.97
CA ALA A 109 78.74 -43.48 71.89
C ALA A 109 77.71 -42.34 71.93
N GLU A 110 77.89 -41.35 72.82
CA GLU A 110 77.05 -40.15 72.88
C GLU A 110 77.08 -39.36 71.56
N LEU A 111 78.26 -39.19 70.95
CA LEU A 111 78.42 -38.50 69.66
C LEU A 111 77.79 -39.28 68.50
N GLU A 112 77.96 -40.60 68.47
CA GLU A 112 77.34 -41.45 67.46
C GLU A 112 75.82 -41.40 67.55
N GLN A 113 75.27 -41.46 68.77
CA GLN A 113 73.84 -41.32 69.00
C GLN A 113 73.32 -39.96 68.53
N LEU A 114 74.00 -38.87 68.93
CA LEU A 114 73.61 -37.51 68.54
C LEU A 114 73.65 -37.31 67.02
N ALA A 115 74.68 -37.84 66.34
CA ALA A 115 74.78 -37.76 64.88
C ALA A 115 73.65 -38.53 64.18
N LYS A 116 73.30 -39.72 64.69
CA LYS A 116 72.16 -40.52 64.17
C LYS A 116 70.83 -39.80 64.38
N GLU A 117 70.58 -39.26 65.57
CA GLU A 117 69.35 -38.53 65.89
C GLU A 117 69.20 -37.28 65.01
N LYS A 118 70.27 -36.50 64.84
CA LYS A 118 70.24 -35.30 63.98
C LYS A 118 70.03 -35.63 62.51
N PHE A 119 70.63 -36.70 62.01
CA PHE A 119 70.40 -37.15 60.64
C PHE A 119 68.98 -37.66 60.42
N ALA A 120 68.43 -38.43 61.37
CA ALA A 120 67.05 -38.89 61.30
C ALA A 120 66.05 -37.72 61.31
N LEU A 121 66.33 -36.68 62.12
CA LEU A 121 65.54 -35.45 62.11
C LEU A 121 65.60 -34.75 60.73
N LEU A 122 66.78 -34.60 60.13
CA LEU A 122 66.92 -34.01 58.80
C LEU A 122 66.15 -34.81 57.73
N GLN A 123 66.18 -36.15 57.79
CA GLN A 123 65.41 -36.99 56.87
C GLN A 123 63.89 -36.91 57.07
N ALA A 124 63.42 -36.55 58.26
CA ALA A 124 61.99 -36.45 58.56
C ALA A 124 61.37 -35.10 58.15
N VAL A 125 62.19 -34.04 58.00
CA VAL A 125 61.72 -32.68 57.68
C VAL A 125 60.90 -32.60 56.39
N PRO A 126 61.31 -33.22 55.25
CA PRO A 126 60.55 -33.13 54.01
C PRO A 126 59.13 -33.71 54.15
N ASN A 127 58.98 -34.85 54.83
CA ASN A 127 57.69 -35.48 55.05
C ASN A 127 56.77 -34.63 55.96
N LEU A 128 57.35 -33.92 56.93
CA LEU A 128 56.59 -33.01 57.79
C LEU A 128 56.10 -31.78 57.03
N LEU A 129 56.95 -31.20 56.18
CA LEU A 129 56.60 -30.07 55.32
C LEU A 129 55.51 -30.45 54.30
N GLU A 130 55.62 -31.63 53.68
CA GLU A 130 54.58 -32.14 52.79
C GLU A 130 53.25 -32.32 53.53
N ARG A 131 53.28 -32.85 54.76
CA ARG A 131 52.07 -33.00 55.56
C ARG A 131 51.46 -31.68 56.00
N GLU A 132 52.27 -30.67 56.30
CA GLU A 132 51.82 -29.32 56.61
C GLU A 132 51.13 -28.66 55.41
N THR A 133 51.71 -28.77 54.22
CA THR A 133 51.10 -28.21 52.99
C THR A 133 49.77 -28.88 52.66
N GLU A 134 49.66 -30.20 52.83
CA GLU A 134 48.41 -30.93 52.64
C GLU A 134 47.35 -30.52 53.70
N LEU A 135 47.75 -30.34 54.97
CA LEU A 135 46.83 -29.82 56.00
C LEU A 135 46.32 -28.41 55.68
N HIS A 136 47.18 -27.53 55.17
CA HIS A 136 46.75 -26.21 54.71
C HIS A 136 45.75 -26.29 53.56
N LYS A 137 45.98 -27.18 52.60
CA LYS A 137 45.05 -27.41 51.48
C LYS A 137 43.69 -27.92 51.98
N GLN A 138 43.68 -28.91 52.86
CA GLN A 138 42.45 -29.44 53.46
C GLN A 138 41.73 -28.39 54.31
N GLY A 139 42.46 -27.51 55.00
CA GLY A 139 41.90 -26.37 55.72
C GLY A 139 41.14 -25.41 54.80
N ALA A 140 41.74 -25.07 53.64
CA ALA A 140 41.09 -24.21 52.65
C ALA A 140 39.83 -24.87 52.05
N GLU A 141 39.86 -26.18 51.78
CA GLU A 141 38.68 -26.92 51.32
C GLU A 141 37.56 -26.93 52.36
N LEU A 142 37.87 -27.08 53.65
CA LEU A 142 36.89 -27.01 54.73
C LEU A 142 36.23 -25.63 54.84
N ASP A 143 37.00 -24.55 54.69
CA ASP A 143 36.45 -23.19 54.70
C ASP A 143 35.55 -22.93 53.48
N ALA A 144 35.90 -23.46 52.31
CA ALA A 144 35.03 -23.41 51.13
C ALA A 144 33.72 -24.19 51.34
N LEU A 145 33.79 -25.38 51.96
CA LEU A 145 32.60 -26.17 52.30
C LEU A 145 31.71 -25.45 53.33
N ARG A 146 32.29 -24.79 54.34
CA ARG A 146 31.54 -23.97 55.30
C ARG A 146 30.81 -22.82 54.62
N ALA A 147 31.43 -22.15 53.65
CA ALA A 147 30.76 -21.11 52.87
C ALA A 147 29.54 -21.67 52.11
N LYS A 148 29.68 -22.85 51.50
CA LYS A 148 28.56 -23.52 50.81
C LYS A 148 27.43 -23.92 51.74
N VAL A 149 27.73 -24.36 52.96
CA VAL A 149 26.69 -24.64 53.97
C VAL A 149 25.91 -23.37 54.32
N ASN A 150 26.59 -22.24 54.49
CA ASN A 150 25.91 -20.97 54.78
C ASN A 150 25.03 -20.48 53.63
N GLU A 151 25.49 -20.65 52.37
CA GLU A 151 24.67 -20.36 51.18
C GLU A 151 23.39 -21.21 51.18
N LEU A 152 23.52 -22.52 51.43
CA LEU A 152 22.38 -23.44 51.46
C LEU A 152 21.39 -23.08 52.58
N GLN A 153 21.87 -22.70 53.77
CA GLN A 153 21.01 -22.23 54.86
C GLN A 153 20.26 -20.95 54.49
N THR A 154 20.89 -20.06 53.73
CA THR A 154 20.24 -18.83 53.24
C THR A 154 19.11 -19.17 52.27
N ILE A 155 19.38 -20.06 51.31
CA ILE A 155 18.37 -20.54 50.34
C ILE A 155 17.23 -21.25 51.07
N GLU A 156 17.52 -22.09 52.06
CA GLU A 156 16.50 -22.76 52.87
C GLU A 156 15.62 -21.75 53.62
N ALA A 157 16.22 -20.70 54.20
CA ALA A 157 15.48 -19.62 54.84
C ALA A 157 14.58 -18.89 53.84
N GLU A 158 15.07 -18.53 52.65
CA GLU A 158 14.29 -17.87 51.59
C GLU A 158 13.11 -18.73 51.11
N VAL A 159 13.33 -20.03 50.90
CA VAL A 159 12.28 -20.97 50.49
C VAL A 159 11.24 -21.11 51.60
N SER A 160 11.66 -21.21 52.86
CA SER A 160 10.75 -21.31 54.00
C SER A 160 9.95 -20.02 54.25
N ALA A 161 10.53 -18.86 53.94
CA ALA A 161 9.87 -17.56 54.03
C ALA A 161 8.91 -17.30 52.86
N THR A 162 9.07 -18.02 51.74
CA THR A 162 8.21 -17.86 50.57
C THR A 162 6.86 -18.55 50.79
N ASP A 163 5.79 -17.77 50.86
CA ASP A 163 4.42 -18.26 50.98
C ASP A 163 3.89 -18.81 49.63
N LEU A 164 4.33 -20.02 49.29
CA LEU A 164 3.86 -20.76 48.12
C LEU A 164 2.34 -20.97 48.10
N PRO A 165 1.66 -21.26 49.23
CA PRO A 165 0.20 -21.28 49.27
C PRO A 165 -0.47 -19.98 48.80
N SER A 166 0.01 -18.81 49.26
CA SER A 166 -0.54 -17.53 48.84
C SER A 166 -0.35 -17.29 47.34
N LEU A 167 0.83 -17.60 46.80
CA LEU A 167 1.10 -17.47 45.36
C LEU A 167 0.19 -18.38 44.52
N ARG A 168 -0.02 -19.63 44.95
CA ARG A 168 -0.96 -20.55 44.28
C ARG A 168 -2.40 -20.02 44.33
N ALA A 169 -2.84 -19.53 45.49
CA ALA A 169 -4.16 -18.95 45.65
C ALA A 169 -4.36 -17.70 44.76
N GLU A 170 -3.32 -16.89 44.56
CA GLU A 170 -3.36 -15.74 43.65
C GLU A 170 -3.49 -16.17 42.18
N VAL A 171 -2.77 -17.21 41.76
CA VAL A 171 -2.88 -17.79 40.41
C VAL A 171 -4.29 -18.32 40.18
N ASP A 172 -4.82 -19.14 41.09
CA ASP A 172 -6.18 -19.70 41.00
C ASP A 172 -7.26 -18.61 40.97
N ARG A 173 -7.02 -17.49 41.68
CA ARG A 173 -7.90 -16.33 41.64
C ARG A 173 -7.87 -15.65 40.28
N LYS A 174 -6.67 -15.37 39.75
CA LYS A 174 -6.50 -14.75 38.42
C LYS A 174 -7.08 -15.61 37.30
N GLU A 175 -6.93 -16.93 37.37
CA GLU A 175 -7.57 -17.84 36.41
C GLU A 175 -9.09 -17.77 36.45
N ARG A 176 -9.68 -17.74 37.66
CA ARG A 176 -11.13 -17.54 37.84
C ARG A 176 -11.60 -16.19 37.32
N ASP A 177 -10.81 -15.13 37.52
CA ASP A 177 -11.14 -13.78 37.02
C ASP A 177 -11.04 -13.69 35.49
N LEU A 178 -10.19 -14.51 34.84
CA LEU A 178 -10.01 -14.54 33.39
C LEU A 178 -11.08 -15.36 32.63
N LEU A 179 -11.70 -16.35 33.26
CA LEU A 179 -12.77 -17.16 32.68
C LEU A 179 -13.93 -16.34 32.09
N PRO A 180 -14.56 -15.40 32.84
CA PRO A 180 -15.67 -14.61 32.29
C PRO A 180 -15.23 -13.70 31.13
N ALA A 181 -13.99 -13.21 31.15
CA ALA A 181 -13.44 -12.43 30.05
C ALA A 181 -13.31 -13.27 28.77
N LYS A 182 -12.90 -14.54 28.89
CA LYS A 182 -12.87 -15.47 27.75
C LYS A 182 -14.27 -15.74 27.19
N GLU A 183 -15.26 -15.98 28.05
CA GLU A 183 -16.65 -16.19 27.63
C GLU A 183 -17.22 -14.97 26.90
N THR A 184 -16.94 -13.77 27.42
CA THR A 184 -17.35 -12.50 26.79
C THR A 184 -16.75 -12.35 25.39
N ILE A 185 -15.48 -12.71 25.20
CA ILE A 185 -14.83 -12.65 23.88
C ILE A 185 -15.50 -13.60 22.89
N VAL A 186 -15.85 -14.82 23.30
CA VAL A 186 -16.56 -15.78 22.44
C VAL A 186 -17.94 -15.24 22.04
N GLN A 187 -18.68 -14.65 22.97
CA GLN A 187 -19.97 -14.02 22.67
C GLN A 187 -19.83 -12.86 21.67
N LEU A 188 -18.83 -11.99 21.85
CA LEU A 188 -18.56 -10.88 20.93
C LEU A 188 -18.15 -11.38 19.54
N GLN A 189 -17.38 -12.46 19.44
CA GLN A 189 -17.03 -13.08 18.17
C GLN A 189 -18.26 -13.62 17.44
N GLN A 190 -19.19 -14.25 18.17
CA GLN A 190 -20.45 -14.71 17.59
C GLN A 190 -21.30 -13.53 17.09
N GLN A 191 -21.47 -12.50 17.91
CA GLN A 191 -22.21 -11.28 17.52
C GLN A 191 -21.59 -10.61 16.29
N LYS A 192 -20.25 -10.59 16.20
CA LYS A 192 -19.56 -10.07 15.03
C LYS A 192 -19.89 -10.88 13.77
N ALA A 193 -19.86 -12.20 13.85
CA ALA A 193 -20.20 -13.06 12.73
C ALA A 193 -21.65 -12.84 12.27
N ASP A 194 -22.59 -12.75 13.21
CA ASP A 194 -24.00 -12.49 12.92
C ASP A 194 -24.17 -11.14 12.19
N LEU A 195 -23.51 -10.08 12.66
CA LEU A 195 -23.53 -8.76 12.00
C LEU A 195 -22.90 -8.79 10.61
N GLU A 196 -21.80 -9.53 10.41
CA GLU A 196 -21.19 -9.69 9.08
C GLU A 196 -22.17 -10.38 8.10
N THR A 197 -22.95 -11.35 8.56
CA THR A 197 -24.00 -11.97 7.72
C THR A 197 -25.12 -11.00 7.38
N GLU A 198 -25.56 -10.17 8.33
CA GLU A 198 -26.59 -9.16 8.11
C GLU A 198 -26.13 -8.08 7.12
N ILE A 199 -24.88 -7.61 7.26
CA ILE A 199 -24.26 -6.67 6.31
C ILE A 199 -24.20 -7.29 4.91
N GLY A 200 -23.85 -8.57 4.80
CA GLY A 200 -23.85 -9.31 3.53
C GLY A 200 -25.24 -9.33 2.88
N PHE A 201 -26.29 -9.61 3.66
CA PHE A 201 -27.67 -9.58 3.19
C PHE A 201 -28.10 -8.18 2.71
N LEU A 202 -27.82 -7.15 3.51
CA LEU A 202 -28.15 -5.76 3.17
C LEU A 202 -27.44 -5.31 1.89
N HIS A 203 -26.18 -5.74 1.69
CA HIS A 203 -25.44 -5.43 0.48
C HIS A 203 -26.08 -6.05 -0.77
N ILE A 204 -26.52 -7.31 -0.69
CA ILE A 204 -27.26 -7.98 -1.77
C ILE A 204 -28.57 -7.24 -2.06
N GLN A 205 -29.31 -6.83 -1.03
CA GLN A 205 -30.55 -6.09 -1.17
C GLN A 205 -30.32 -4.73 -1.85
N GLN A 206 -29.28 -4.00 -1.44
CA GLN A 206 -28.90 -2.73 -2.06
C GLN A 206 -28.58 -2.88 -3.54
N GLN A 207 -27.82 -3.92 -3.92
CA GLN A 207 -27.52 -4.20 -5.33
C GLN A 207 -28.79 -4.53 -6.13
N SER A 208 -29.71 -5.30 -5.54
CA SER A 208 -30.99 -5.64 -6.20
C SER A 208 -31.84 -4.38 -6.44
N LEU A 209 -31.95 -3.51 -5.43
CA LEU A 209 -32.70 -2.26 -5.56
C LEU A 209 -32.08 -1.33 -6.61
N LYS A 210 -30.74 -1.26 -6.66
CA LYS A 210 -30.04 -0.46 -7.67
C LYS A 210 -30.38 -0.93 -9.09
N ARG A 211 -30.33 -2.24 -9.35
CA ARG A 211 -30.72 -2.81 -10.66
C ARG A 211 -32.18 -2.54 -11.00
N GLU A 212 -33.09 -2.61 -10.02
CA GLU A 212 -34.50 -2.30 -10.25
C GLU A 212 -34.66 -0.82 -10.65
N ILE A 213 -34.00 0.11 -9.94
CA ILE A 213 -34.00 1.55 -10.27
C ILE A 213 -33.52 1.76 -11.71
N GLU A 214 -32.35 1.21 -12.08
CA GLU A 214 -31.80 1.31 -13.44
C GLU A 214 -32.81 0.80 -14.49
N SER A 215 -33.46 -0.35 -14.22
CA SER A 215 -34.47 -0.91 -15.12
C SER A 215 -35.72 -0.01 -15.26
N GLN A 216 -36.12 0.66 -14.20
CA GLN A 216 -37.28 1.58 -14.20
C GLN A 216 -36.94 2.88 -14.94
N GLU A 217 -35.73 3.40 -14.78
CA GLU A 217 -35.22 4.54 -15.54
C GLU A 217 -35.20 4.24 -17.04
N GLU A 218 -34.69 3.06 -17.43
CA GLU A 218 -34.73 2.63 -18.83
C GLU A 218 -36.16 2.49 -19.37
N ARG A 219 -37.08 1.90 -18.59
CA ARG A 219 -38.49 1.79 -18.99
C ARG A 219 -39.12 3.15 -19.17
N LYS A 220 -38.88 4.08 -18.25
CA LYS A 220 -39.39 5.46 -18.33
C LYS A 220 -38.87 6.15 -19.59
N LEU A 221 -37.57 6.06 -19.88
CA LEU A 221 -36.99 6.65 -21.09
C LEU A 221 -37.62 6.07 -22.37
N ARG A 222 -37.84 4.75 -22.42
CA ARG A 222 -38.52 4.10 -23.56
C ARG A 222 -39.96 4.60 -23.71
N GLN A 223 -40.71 4.72 -22.62
CA GLN A 223 -42.07 5.26 -22.65
C GLN A 223 -42.11 6.71 -23.12
N GLU A 224 -41.19 7.55 -22.65
CA GLU A 224 -41.06 8.94 -23.11
C GLU A 224 -40.78 9.01 -24.62
N LEU A 225 -39.87 8.17 -25.13
CA LEU A 225 -39.58 8.07 -26.57
C LEU A 225 -40.79 7.57 -27.37
N ASP A 226 -41.47 6.53 -26.89
CA ASP A 226 -42.66 5.94 -27.51
C ASP A 226 -43.83 6.92 -27.58
N VAL A 227 -43.96 7.85 -26.62
CA VAL A 227 -44.98 8.90 -26.61
C VAL A 227 -44.55 10.11 -27.46
N MET A 228 -43.29 10.52 -27.39
CA MET A 228 -42.81 11.70 -28.13
C MET A 228 -42.74 11.46 -29.64
N SER A 229 -42.45 10.24 -30.10
CA SER A 229 -42.41 9.92 -31.53
C SER A 229 -43.75 10.16 -32.26
N PRO A 230 -44.91 9.63 -31.81
CA PRO A 230 -46.19 9.91 -32.45
C PRO A 230 -46.64 11.36 -32.25
N ILE A 231 -46.33 12.01 -31.11
CA ILE A 231 -46.64 13.44 -30.91
C ILE A 231 -45.89 14.28 -31.94
N SER A 232 -44.59 14.06 -32.12
CA SER A 232 -43.80 14.76 -33.16
C SER A 232 -44.39 14.56 -34.55
N LYS A 233 -44.74 13.31 -34.90
CA LYS A 233 -45.40 13.01 -36.19
C LYS A 233 -46.75 13.73 -36.33
N LEU A 234 -47.55 13.80 -35.28
CA LEU A 234 -48.83 14.52 -35.29
C LEU A 234 -48.63 16.03 -35.44
N CYS A 235 -47.63 16.61 -34.77
CA CYS A 235 -47.24 18.01 -34.96
C CYS A 235 -46.86 18.26 -36.42
N ASP A 236 -45.98 17.45 -37.00
CA ASP A 236 -45.55 17.57 -38.40
C ASP A 236 -46.74 17.44 -39.38
N LEU A 237 -47.64 16.46 -39.15
CA LEU A 237 -48.86 16.29 -39.95
C LEU A 237 -49.81 17.48 -39.82
N THR A 238 -49.94 18.05 -38.61
CA THR A 238 -50.80 19.20 -38.35
C THR A 238 -50.24 20.46 -39.00
N GLU A 239 -48.94 20.72 -38.90
CA GLU A 239 -48.27 21.84 -39.55
C GLU A 239 -48.37 21.75 -41.07
N THR A 240 -48.13 20.57 -41.64
CA THR A 240 -48.27 20.35 -43.09
C THR A 240 -49.72 20.49 -43.57
N ALA A 241 -50.71 20.00 -42.80
CA ALA A 241 -52.13 20.20 -43.11
C ALA A 241 -52.52 21.67 -43.02
N LYS A 242 -52.07 22.39 -41.98
CA LYS A 242 -52.28 23.83 -41.82
C LYS A 242 -51.69 24.61 -43.00
N ALA A 243 -50.46 24.29 -43.43
CA ALA A 243 -49.83 24.92 -44.59
C ALA A 243 -50.63 24.69 -45.88
N LYS A 244 -51.08 23.45 -46.13
CA LYS A 244 -51.91 23.12 -47.31
C LYS A 244 -53.25 23.87 -47.30
N LEU A 245 -53.95 23.88 -46.17
CA LEU A 245 -55.22 24.61 -46.02
C LEU A 245 -55.02 26.12 -46.18
N SER A 246 -53.97 26.68 -45.57
CA SER A 246 -53.64 28.10 -45.70
C SER A 246 -53.37 28.48 -47.16
N ASN A 247 -52.63 27.65 -47.89
CA ASN A 247 -52.36 27.88 -49.31
C ASN A 247 -53.65 27.79 -50.15
N SER A 248 -54.47 26.76 -49.93
CA SER A 248 -55.76 26.61 -50.63
C SER A 248 -56.74 27.76 -50.33
N LEU A 249 -56.78 28.22 -49.07
CA LEU A 249 -57.60 29.37 -48.68
C LEU A 249 -57.10 30.66 -49.35
N ALA A 250 -55.78 30.87 -49.40
CA ALA A 250 -55.19 32.02 -50.08
C ALA A 250 -55.49 32.03 -51.58
N GLU A 251 -55.44 30.86 -52.24
CA GLU A 251 -55.85 30.71 -53.64
C GLU A 251 -57.34 31.00 -53.84
N ALA A 252 -58.22 30.48 -52.97
CA ALA A 252 -59.66 30.73 -53.04
C ALA A 252 -59.99 32.21 -52.82
N LEU A 253 -59.36 32.87 -51.85
CA LEU A 253 -59.50 34.31 -51.60
C LEU A 253 -59.07 35.11 -52.82
N LYS A 254 -57.91 34.80 -53.41
CA LYS A 254 -57.43 35.44 -54.63
C LYS A 254 -58.40 35.27 -55.80
N ASN A 255 -59.03 34.09 -55.93
CA ASN A 255 -60.04 33.85 -56.96
C ASN A 255 -61.31 34.69 -56.73
N ILE A 256 -61.79 34.77 -55.48
CA ILE A 256 -62.94 35.62 -55.11
C ILE A 256 -62.63 37.09 -55.39
N ASP A 257 -61.42 37.57 -55.05
CA ASP A 257 -61.00 38.94 -55.34
C ASP A 257 -60.98 39.19 -56.86
N CYS A 258 -60.45 38.27 -57.66
CA CYS A 258 -60.52 38.35 -59.13
C CYS A 258 -61.97 38.41 -59.65
N GLN A 259 -62.86 37.54 -59.17
CA GLN A 259 -64.27 37.55 -59.55
C GLN A 259 -64.97 38.86 -59.16
N ARG A 260 -64.62 39.42 -58.00
CA ARG A 260 -65.14 40.71 -57.54
C ARG A 260 -64.69 41.85 -58.45
N ASP A 261 -63.43 41.84 -58.87
CA ASP A 261 -62.89 42.84 -59.80
C ASP A 261 -63.55 42.73 -61.17
N GLU A 262 -63.74 41.50 -61.69
CA GLU A 262 -64.48 41.25 -62.94
C GLU A 262 -65.92 41.77 -62.85
N TYR A 263 -66.62 41.48 -61.75
CA TYR A 263 -67.98 41.98 -61.53
C TYR A 263 -68.02 43.52 -61.51
N ASN A 264 -67.08 44.17 -60.82
CA ASN A 264 -67.00 45.63 -60.77
C ASN A 264 -66.75 46.23 -62.17
N GLN A 265 -65.91 45.60 -62.99
CA GLN A 265 -65.68 46.02 -64.37
C GLN A 265 -66.95 45.89 -65.22
N GLN A 266 -67.65 44.75 -65.13
CA GLN A 266 -68.92 44.56 -65.83
C GLN A 266 -69.98 45.58 -65.39
N TRP A 267 -70.04 45.90 -64.09
CA TRP A 267 -70.95 46.91 -63.57
C TRP A 267 -70.65 48.32 -64.11
N GLN A 268 -69.38 48.70 -64.22
CA GLN A 268 -68.97 49.97 -64.83
C GLN A 268 -69.36 50.03 -66.31
N GLN A 269 -69.11 48.97 -67.08
CA GLN A 269 -69.52 48.88 -68.48
C GLN A 269 -71.04 49.01 -68.63
N LEU A 270 -71.81 48.37 -67.74
CA LEU A 270 -73.27 48.45 -67.76
C LEU A 270 -73.76 49.86 -67.46
N GLN A 271 -73.12 50.60 -66.55
CA GLN A 271 -73.41 52.03 -66.34
C GLN A 271 -73.10 52.88 -67.57
N GLU A 272 -71.98 52.64 -68.26
CA GLU A 272 -71.65 53.35 -69.51
C GLU A 272 -72.69 53.09 -70.60
N VAL A 273 -73.16 51.85 -70.74
CA VAL A 273 -74.23 51.48 -71.69
C VAL A 273 -75.55 52.13 -71.31
N ILE A 274 -75.91 52.19 -70.03
CA ILE A 274 -77.12 52.91 -69.58
C ILE A 274 -77.01 54.41 -69.92
N ASN A 275 -75.84 55.02 -69.67
CA ASN A 275 -75.61 56.43 -69.99
C ASN A 275 -75.68 56.71 -71.50
N SER A 276 -75.13 55.82 -72.33
CA SER A 276 -75.22 55.95 -73.79
C SER A 276 -76.64 55.72 -74.31
N TYR A 277 -77.37 54.75 -73.75
CA TYR A 277 -78.78 54.52 -74.04
C TYR A 277 -79.65 55.74 -73.69
N ASN A 278 -79.47 56.32 -72.50
CA ASN A 278 -80.20 57.52 -72.08
C ASN A 278 -79.91 58.71 -73.03
N ARG A 279 -78.65 58.87 -73.46
CA ARG A 279 -78.28 59.86 -74.48
C ARG A 279 -79.01 59.63 -75.80
N TYR A 280 -78.97 58.39 -76.30
CA TYR A 280 -79.69 57.99 -77.50
C TYR A 280 -81.19 58.29 -77.36
N GLN A 281 -81.81 57.95 -76.22
CA GLN A 281 -83.21 58.22 -75.99
C GLN A 281 -83.52 59.73 -76.07
N THR A 282 -82.74 60.58 -75.40
CA THR A 282 -82.91 62.03 -75.48
C THR A 282 -82.73 62.58 -76.90
N GLU A 283 -81.77 62.07 -77.67
CA GLU A 283 -81.58 62.46 -79.08
C GLU A 283 -82.76 62.01 -79.96
N THR A 284 -83.30 60.82 -79.70
CA THR A 284 -84.45 60.28 -80.45
C THR A 284 -85.72 61.06 -80.14
N GLU A 285 -85.93 61.46 -78.88
CA GLU A 285 -87.03 62.33 -78.47
C GLU A 285 -86.92 63.72 -79.10
N ALA A 286 -85.71 64.30 -79.16
CA ALA A 286 -85.48 65.57 -79.87
C ALA A 286 -85.79 65.47 -81.38
N ILE A 287 -85.36 64.39 -82.06
CA ILE A 287 -85.69 64.14 -83.47
C ILE A 287 -87.19 63.97 -83.67
N ARG A 288 -87.86 63.28 -82.74
CA ARG A 288 -89.31 63.08 -82.79
C ARG A 288 -90.07 64.39 -82.63
N GLU A 289 -89.64 65.26 -81.71
CA GLU A 289 -90.22 66.61 -81.57
C GLU A 289 -90.03 67.46 -82.82
N ASP A 290 -88.85 67.42 -83.46
CA ASP A 290 -88.55 68.14 -84.70
C ASP A 290 -89.40 67.63 -85.89
N LEU A 291 -89.55 66.31 -86.01
CA LEU A 291 -90.44 65.68 -87.00
C LEU A 291 -91.91 66.06 -86.79
N ASP A 292 -92.40 66.09 -85.56
CA ASP A 292 -93.77 66.50 -85.24
C ASP A 292 -94.01 67.99 -85.60
N LEU A 293 -92.97 68.82 -85.43
CA LEU A 293 -92.99 70.24 -85.81
C LEU A 293 -93.01 70.39 -87.33
N HIS A 294 -92.19 69.63 -88.05
CA HIS A 294 -92.17 69.57 -89.51
C HIS A 294 -93.51 69.08 -90.10
N TYR A 295 -94.10 68.04 -89.51
CA TYR A 295 -95.40 67.51 -89.96
C TYR A 295 -96.53 68.53 -89.78
N LYS A 296 -96.51 69.32 -88.70
CA LYS A 296 -97.48 70.40 -88.49
C LYS A 296 -97.32 71.54 -89.50
N ILE A 297 -96.08 71.86 -89.89
CA ILE A 297 -95.79 72.88 -90.91
C ILE A 297 -96.28 72.43 -92.31
N ASP A 298 -96.10 71.15 -92.66
CA ASP A 298 -96.56 70.61 -93.95
C ASP A 298 -98.10 70.54 -94.06
N VAL A 299 -98.80 70.28 -92.95
CA VAL A 299 -100.28 70.26 -92.91
C VAL A 299 -100.89 71.65 -93.14
N ASP A 300 -100.24 72.73 -92.68
CA ASP A 300 -100.70 74.10 -92.90
C ASP A 300 -100.42 74.60 -94.34
N LEU A 301 -99.34 74.14 -94.98
CA LEU A 301 -99.04 74.45 -96.40
C LEU A 301 -100.06 73.82 -97.38
N GLY A 302 -100.68 72.69 -97.02
CA GLY A 302 -101.70 72.02 -97.83
C GLY A 302 -103.04 72.77 -97.97
N ARG A 303 -103.31 73.79 -97.15
CA ARG A 303 -104.63 74.48 -97.12
C ARG A 303 -104.77 75.66 -98.10
N HIS A 304 -103.72 76.09 -98.81
CA HIS A 304 -103.72 77.37 -99.53
C HIS A 304 -103.30 77.34 -101.03
N LEU A 305 -103.43 76.21 -101.73
CA LEU A 305 -103.29 76.14 -103.19
C LEU A 305 -104.58 75.62 -103.85
N PRO A 306 -105.15 76.32 -104.87
CA PRO A 306 -106.35 75.88 -105.57
C PRO A 306 -106.02 74.72 -106.54
N ILE A 307 -106.43 73.51 -106.17
CA ILE A 307 -106.28 72.31 -106.98
C ILE A 307 -107.45 72.21 -107.97
N ASN A 308 -107.13 72.02 -109.25
CA ASN A 308 -108.09 71.94 -110.35
C ASN A 308 -108.70 70.53 -110.44
N HIS A 309 -109.78 70.30 -109.68
CA HIS A 309 -110.39 68.97 -109.47
C HIS A 309 -110.87 68.25 -110.75
N SER A 310 -111.20 68.95 -111.83
CA SER A 310 -111.68 68.34 -113.08
C SER A 310 -110.59 67.56 -113.83
N ARG A 311 -109.31 67.91 -113.65
CA ARG A 311 -108.17 67.25 -114.32
C ARG A 311 -107.71 66.00 -113.56
N ILE A 312 -107.84 65.99 -112.23
CA ILE A 312 -107.49 64.85 -111.38
C ILE A 312 -108.52 63.73 -111.49
N GLU A 313 -109.81 64.03 -111.61
CA GLU A 313 -110.82 63.00 -111.89
C GLU A 313 -110.67 62.38 -113.28
N MET A 314 -110.32 63.18 -114.30
CA MET A 314 -110.07 62.66 -115.65
C MET A 314 -108.87 61.71 -115.67
N LEU A 315 -107.75 62.09 -115.03
CA LEU A 315 -106.56 61.24 -114.87
C LEU A 315 -106.86 59.97 -114.05
N ARG A 316 -107.65 60.07 -112.99
CA ARG A 316 -108.05 58.91 -112.19
C ARG A 316 -108.92 57.93 -112.99
N LYS A 317 -109.82 58.44 -113.84
CA LYS A 317 -110.66 57.61 -114.72
C LYS A 317 -109.85 56.95 -115.85
N THR A 318 -108.88 57.66 -116.44
CA THR A 318 -107.97 57.10 -117.45
C THR A 318 -107.02 56.05 -116.87
N ILE A 319 -106.52 56.24 -115.64
CA ILE A 319 -105.69 55.24 -114.95
C ILE A 319 -106.51 54.00 -114.58
N GLN A 320 -107.78 54.17 -114.18
CA GLN A 320 -108.68 53.06 -113.89
C GLN A 320 -109.01 52.25 -115.16
N GLU A 321 -109.29 52.92 -116.27
CA GLU A 321 -109.55 52.27 -117.57
C GLU A 321 -108.31 51.54 -118.12
N GLN A 322 -107.10 52.10 -117.94
CA GLN A 322 -105.84 51.46 -118.34
C GLN A 322 -105.46 50.27 -117.44
N LEU A 323 -105.77 50.32 -116.14
CA LEU A 323 -105.57 49.18 -115.23
C LEU A 323 -106.56 48.04 -115.53
N ASP A 324 -107.83 48.35 -115.82
CA ASP A 324 -108.83 47.35 -116.22
C ASP A 324 -108.55 46.74 -117.61
N GLU A 325 -107.80 47.43 -118.46
CA GLU A 325 -107.33 46.93 -119.75
C GLU A 325 -106.08 46.05 -119.60
N PHE A 326 -105.11 46.45 -118.75
CA PHE A 326 -103.97 45.60 -118.39
C PHE A 326 -104.38 44.31 -117.67
N ASP A 327 -105.37 44.35 -116.78
CA ASP A 327 -105.89 43.15 -116.11
C ASP A 327 -106.61 42.21 -117.09
N ARG A 328 -107.29 42.74 -118.13
CA ARG A 328 -107.87 41.93 -119.21
C ARG A 328 -106.80 41.31 -120.10
N GLU A 329 -105.73 42.03 -120.43
CA GLU A 329 -104.60 41.51 -121.20
C GLU A 329 -103.80 40.45 -120.42
N LEU A 330 -103.60 40.66 -119.12
CA LEU A 330 -102.98 39.67 -118.21
C LEU A 330 -103.83 38.41 -118.07
N GLN A 331 -105.16 38.53 -117.94
CA GLN A 331 -106.07 37.38 -117.89
C GLN A 331 -106.13 36.61 -119.22
N ALA A 332 -106.14 37.31 -120.36
CA ALA A 332 -106.12 36.70 -121.70
C ALA A 332 -104.79 36.00 -122.02
N ALA A 333 -103.66 36.57 -121.56
CA ALA A 333 -102.34 35.95 -121.66
C ALA A 333 -102.23 34.70 -120.77
N HIS A 334 -102.79 34.74 -119.55
CA HIS A 334 -102.84 33.57 -118.66
C HIS A 334 -103.71 32.43 -119.21
N THR A 335 -104.89 32.70 -119.76
CA THR A 335 -105.75 31.65 -120.35
C THR A 335 -105.17 31.04 -121.63
N ARG A 336 -104.44 31.81 -122.47
CA ARG A 336 -103.70 31.27 -123.64
C ARG A 336 -102.49 30.42 -123.24
N HIS A 337 -101.83 30.75 -122.13
CA HIS A 337 -100.73 29.95 -121.58
C HIS A 337 -101.21 28.65 -120.93
N GLU A 338 -102.40 28.62 -120.32
CA GLU A 338 -102.99 27.39 -119.74
C GLU A 338 -103.59 26.45 -120.80
N LEU A 339 -104.17 26.98 -121.89
CA LEU A 339 -104.73 26.18 -123.00
C LEU A 339 -103.67 25.57 -123.95
N SER A 340 -102.44 26.10 -123.96
CA SER A 340 -101.34 25.57 -124.79
C SER A 340 -100.52 24.47 -124.11
N GLN A 341 -100.71 24.24 -122.79
CA GLN A 341 -99.98 23.23 -122.02
C GLN A 341 -100.81 22.01 -121.61
N GLN A 342 -102.10 21.91 -122.01
CA GLN A 342 -102.92 20.71 -121.76
C GLN A 342 -103.56 20.13 -123.03
N LYS A 343 -103.05 18.93 -123.38
CA LYS A 343 -103.63 17.82 -124.15
C LYS A 343 -103.27 17.66 -125.63
N GLN A 344 -102.45 16.64 -125.90
CA GLN A 344 -102.94 15.54 -126.75
C GLN A 344 -104.21 14.98 -126.10
N TYR A 345 -105.33 14.94 -126.83
CA TYR A 345 -106.16 13.76 -127.10
C TYR A 345 -107.40 14.22 -127.89
N ILE A 346 -107.56 13.62 -129.06
CA ILE A 346 -108.57 13.86 -130.09
C ILE A 346 -109.81 12.98 -129.80
N THR A 347 -110.95 13.39 -130.36
CA THR A 347 -112.13 12.59 -130.80
C THR A 347 -113.26 12.39 -129.78
N PHE A 348 -114.56 12.31 -130.11
CA PHE A 348 -115.40 12.80 -131.23
C PHE A 348 -116.88 12.53 -130.82
N ARG A 349 -117.77 13.43 -131.28
CA ARG A 349 -119.11 13.16 -131.85
C ARG A 349 -120.35 12.79 -131.01
N THR A 350 -121.41 13.52 -131.43
CA THR A 350 -122.83 13.16 -131.74
C THR A 350 -123.80 12.87 -130.59
N GLN A 351 -124.85 13.68 -130.37
CA GLN A 351 -126.13 13.83 -131.10
C GLN A 351 -126.90 12.50 -131.25
N PRO A 352 -128.23 12.48 -131.05
CA PRO A 352 -129.22 13.47 -131.50
C PRO A 352 -129.80 14.39 -130.41
#